data_AF-A0ABC8S1P6-F1
#
_entry.id   AF-A0ABC8S1P6-F1
#
_cell.length_a   1.000
_cell.length_b   1.000
_cell.length_c   1.000
_cell.angle_alpha   90.00
_cell.angle_beta   90.00
_cell.angle_gamma   90.00
#
_symmetry.space_group_name_H-M   'P 1'
#
loop_
_entity.id
_entity.type
_entity.pdbx_description
1 polymer ?
#
loop_
_entity_poly.entity_id
_entity_poly.type
_entity_poly.pdbx_seq_one_letter_code
_entity_poly.pdbx_strand_id
1 'polypeptide(L)'
;MNSSANSTDSSPALHDLFSPLSSPALLEDLKSVVLNQINFNKQIQQVLLSSHQSGNVLDVADNVTDPSLYVGVNRCRKVDQNPSQRRTIEWKPRSNKFLIAICTSGQMSNHLICLEKHMFFAAVLSRVLVIPSSKVDYEFSRVLDIGHINKCLGSKVVVTFEEFAENKKKHLHIDRFKCYFSSPQPCFMDDEHVKKLKGLGISMNKLESAWVEDVKKPRKRTVQDVMAKFSTDDDVVAIGDVFFADVEKEWVMQPGGPIAHKCKTLIEPSRLIMLTAQRFIQTFMGGNFIALHFRRHGFLKFCNAKSLSCFYPIPQAADCINRAVERANTPVIYLSTDAAESETDLLQSLVVLNWKIVPLVKRPARNSAEKWNALLYRHNLDGDPQNFLSIDFYPSFNKMPLSTHCVFTFILKVEAMLDKTICALSTVFIGSSGSTFTEDILRLRKDWGLASPCDEYLCRGEVPNFIADDE
;
A
#
# COMPACT_ATOMS: atom_id res chain seq x y z
N MET A 1 -15.37 -51.49 33.79
CA MET A 1 -16.82 -51.59 34.06
C MET A 1 -17.36 -50.19 34.30
N ASN A 2 -18.59 -50.00 33.83
CA ASN A 2 -19.27 -48.74 33.54
C ASN A 2 -19.65 -47.87 34.76
N SER A 3 -19.72 -46.57 34.44
CA SER A 3 -20.84 -45.64 34.66
C SER A 3 -21.07 -44.87 35.97
N SER A 4 -21.25 -43.55 35.73
CA SER A 4 -22.32 -42.65 36.20
C SER A 4 -22.19 -41.90 37.53
N ALA A 5 -21.80 -40.62 37.39
CA ALA A 5 -22.44 -39.37 37.83
C ALA A 5 -23.42 -39.38 39.03
N ASN A 6 -23.18 -38.49 40.01
CA ASN A 6 -23.95 -37.24 40.11
C ASN A 6 -23.37 -36.24 41.13
N SER A 7 -23.63 -34.97 40.83
CA SER A 7 -23.24 -33.72 41.46
C SER A 7 -23.83 -33.47 42.85
N THR A 8 -23.09 -32.70 43.67
CA THR A 8 -23.70 -31.79 44.65
C THR A 8 -22.87 -30.50 44.75
N ASP A 9 -23.62 -29.43 44.84
CA ASP A 9 -23.28 -28.02 44.72
C ASP A 9 -22.74 -27.47 46.05
N SER A 10 -21.74 -26.58 45.99
CA SER A 10 -21.46 -25.58 47.04
C SER A 10 -20.34 -24.63 46.58
N SER A 11 -20.76 -23.45 46.14
CA SER A 11 -19.87 -22.30 45.94
C SER A 11 -19.33 -21.77 47.27
N PRO A 12 -18.06 -21.31 47.34
CA PRO A 12 -17.69 -20.23 48.24
C PRO A 12 -17.36 -18.94 47.47
N ALA A 13 -17.89 -17.87 48.04
CA ALA A 13 -17.82 -16.47 47.66
C ALA A 13 -16.46 -15.98 47.13
N LEU A 14 -16.59 -15.23 46.04
CA LEU A 14 -15.58 -14.41 45.40
C LEU A 14 -15.44 -13.09 46.18
N HIS A 15 -14.58 -13.06 47.20
CA HIS A 15 -14.10 -11.81 47.79
C HIS A 15 -12.63 -11.98 48.19
N ASP A 16 -11.85 -10.93 47.92
CA ASP A 16 -10.44 -10.73 48.25
C ASP A 16 -9.38 -11.34 47.33
N LEU A 17 -9.25 -10.76 46.13
CA LEU A 17 -7.93 -10.68 45.48
C LEU A 17 -7.81 -9.48 44.51
N PHE A 18 -8.31 -8.31 44.89
CA PHE A 18 -7.99 -7.06 44.17
C PHE A 18 -7.96 -5.85 45.11
N SER A 19 -6.75 -5.40 45.46
CA SER A 19 -6.30 -3.98 45.50
C SER A 19 -4.91 -3.86 46.17
N PRO A 20 -4.12 -2.81 45.90
CA PRO A 20 -3.99 -2.06 44.65
C PRO A 20 -2.52 -1.94 44.18
N LEU A 21 -2.32 -1.96 42.87
CA LEU A 21 -1.08 -1.50 42.24
C LEU A 21 -1.04 0.03 42.31
N SER A 22 -0.62 0.59 43.44
CA SER A 22 -0.41 2.04 43.58
C SER A 22 0.84 2.31 44.41
N SER A 23 1.99 1.99 43.81
CA SER A 23 3.29 2.48 44.27
C SER A 23 3.87 3.37 43.17
N PRO A 24 4.16 4.67 43.44
CA PRO A 24 4.75 5.59 42.45
C PRO A 24 6.05 5.05 41.83
N ALA A 25 6.82 4.29 42.61
CA ALA A 25 8.07 3.68 42.18
C ALA A 25 7.89 2.63 41.06
N LEU A 26 6.87 1.76 41.15
CA LEU A 26 6.59 0.74 40.12
C LEU A 26 6.11 1.36 38.81
N LEU A 27 5.39 2.48 38.90
CA LEU A 27 4.94 3.23 37.72
C LEU A 27 6.11 3.93 37.03
N GLU A 28 7.05 4.51 37.79
CA GLU A 28 8.27 5.09 37.24
C GLU A 28 9.22 4.03 36.66
N ASP A 29 9.32 2.85 37.29
CA ASP A 29 10.08 1.73 36.74
C ASP A 29 9.46 1.24 35.42
N LEU A 30 8.13 1.07 35.35
CA LEU A 30 7.43 0.74 34.11
C LEU A 30 7.62 1.79 33.02
N LYS A 31 7.53 3.08 33.36
CA LYS A 31 7.81 4.17 32.42
C LYS A 31 9.24 4.11 31.91
N SER A 32 10.21 3.87 32.79
CA SER A 32 11.63 3.79 32.43
C SER A 32 11.90 2.61 31.49
N VAL A 33 11.29 1.45 31.74
CA VAL A 33 11.39 0.25 30.89
C VAL A 33 10.76 0.49 29.53
N VAL A 34 9.58 1.12 29.48
CA VAL A 34 8.91 1.47 28.23
C VAL A 34 9.71 2.52 27.43
N LEU A 35 10.25 3.55 28.10
CA LEU A 35 11.12 4.55 27.50
C LEU A 35 12.40 3.91 26.94
N ASN A 36 13.02 3.01 27.69
CA ASN A 36 14.19 2.27 27.25
C ASN A 36 13.88 1.39 26.03
N GLN A 37 12.72 0.71 26.01
CA GLN A 37 12.29 -0.06 24.85
C GLN A 37 12.02 0.83 23.63
N ILE A 38 11.41 2.00 23.81
CA ILE A 38 11.19 2.98 22.73
C ILE A 38 12.53 3.49 22.20
N ASN A 39 13.48 3.79 23.08
CA ASN A 39 14.79 4.30 22.70
C ASN A 39 15.61 3.23 21.98
N PHE A 40 15.57 1.98 22.47
CA PHE A 40 16.20 0.83 21.81
C PHE A 40 15.58 0.56 20.44
N ASN A 41 14.25 0.62 20.30
CA ASN A 41 13.58 0.50 19.00
C ASN A 41 13.98 1.64 18.04
N LYS A 42 14.21 2.86 18.54
CA LYS A 42 14.74 3.98 17.74
C LYS A 42 16.19 3.74 17.33
N GLN A 43 17.02 3.19 18.21
CA GLN A 43 18.40 2.82 17.91
C GLN A 43 18.46 1.71 16.87
N ILE A 44 17.61 0.68 16.95
CA ILE A 44 17.49 -0.34 15.90
C ILE A 44 17.08 0.30 14.57
N GLN A 45 16.09 1.20 14.57
CA GLN A 45 15.70 1.93 13.36
C GLN A 45 16.88 2.73 12.80
N GLN A 46 17.64 3.44 13.64
CA GLN A 46 18.83 4.19 13.21
C GLN A 46 19.94 3.28 12.70
N VAL A 47 20.21 2.15 13.35
CA VAL A 47 21.25 1.20 12.93
C VAL A 47 20.90 0.60 11.57
N LEU A 48 19.67 0.11 11.39
CA LEU A 48 19.18 -0.42 10.12
C LEU A 48 19.24 0.63 8.99
N LEU A 49 18.98 1.90 9.32
CA LEU A 49 19.07 3.02 8.37
C LEU A 49 20.53 3.46 8.12
N SER A 50 21.43 3.32 9.10
CA SER A 50 22.84 3.74 9.03
C SER A 50 23.76 2.73 8.34
N SER A 51 23.39 1.44 8.31
CA SER A 51 24.04 0.44 7.45
C SER A 51 23.93 0.77 5.95
N HIS A 52 23.17 1.80 5.58
CA HIS A 52 23.14 2.37 4.23
C HIS A 52 24.09 3.55 3.98
N GLN A 53 24.88 4.01 4.97
CA GLN A 53 25.82 5.13 4.83
C GLN A 53 27.31 4.73 4.87
N SER A 54 27.65 3.53 5.33
CA SER A 54 29.06 3.09 5.41
C SER A 54 29.52 2.49 4.09
N GLY A 55 29.76 3.34 3.09
CA GLY A 55 30.25 2.93 1.77
C GLY A 55 31.23 3.89 1.10
N ASN A 56 31.72 4.92 1.81
CA ASN A 56 32.69 5.88 1.27
C ASN A 56 33.76 6.21 2.33
N VAL A 57 34.77 5.35 2.49
CA VAL A 57 36.16 5.76 2.73
C VAL A 57 37.03 4.59 2.27
N LEU A 58 37.80 4.78 1.20
CA LEU A 58 39.16 4.24 1.05
C LEU A 58 39.83 5.04 -0.07
N ASP A 59 40.78 5.87 0.34
CA ASP A 59 41.64 6.69 -0.50
C ASP A 59 42.50 5.84 -1.44
N VAL A 60 42.79 6.45 -2.58
CA VAL A 60 43.61 5.95 -3.69
C VAL A 60 45.09 5.94 -3.30
N ALA A 61 45.79 4.83 -3.57
CA ALA A 61 47.23 4.82 -3.88
C ALA A 61 47.65 3.60 -4.73
N ASP A 62 48.00 3.90 -5.98
CA ASP A 62 48.95 3.30 -6.94
C ASP A 62 49.27 1.78 -7.06
N ASN A 63 49.10 1.33 -8.32
CA ASN A 63 49.93 0.44 -9.15
C ASN A 63 50.64 -0.79 -8.54
N VAL A 64 50.12 -1.99 -8.84
CA VAL A 64 50.90 -3.16 -9.34
C VAL A 64 49.98 -4.05 -10.21
N THR A 65 50.51 -4.50 -11.34
CA THR A 65 49.95 -5.40 -12.36
C THR A 65 49.54 -6.77 -11.79
N ASP A 66 48.27 -7.18 -11.95
CA ASP A 66 47.84 -8.58 -11.79
C ASP A 66 46.59 -8.88 -12.67
N PRO A 67 46.58 -9.92 -13.52
CA PRO A 67 45.46 -10.26 -14.38
C PRO A 67 44.48 -11.17 -13.63
N SER A 68 43.60 -10.58 -12.82
CA SER A 68 42.49 -11.27 -12.14
C SER A 68 41.18 -10.47 -12.23
N LEU A 69 40.77 -10.16 -13.47
CA LEU A 69 39.48 -9.55 -13.80
C LEU A 69 38.36 -10.61 -13.88
N TYR A 70 37.86 -11.09 -12.74
CA TYR A 70 36.54 -11.75 -12.67
C TYR A 70 35.74 -11.34 -11.40
N VAL A 71 34.74 -10.48 -11.65
CA VAL A 71 33.36 -10.55 -11.13
C VAL A 71 33.11 -10.30 -9.63
N GLY A 72 32.62 -9.09 -9.34
CA GLY A 72 31.94 -8.80 -8.06
C GLY A 72 31.51 -7.35 -7.84
N VAL A 73 31.47 -6.51 -8.88
CA VAL A 73 30.88 -5.16 -8.74
C VAL A 73 29.37 -5.34 -8.64
N ASN A 74 28.77 -5.06 -7.47
CA ASN A 74 27.33 -5.14 -7.22
C ASN A 74 26.53 -4.40 -8.31
N ARG A 75 26.11 -5.11 -9.37
CA ARG A 75 25.43 -4.56 -10.56
C ARG A 75 24.07 -3.95 -10.24
N CYS A 76 23.47 -4.33 -9.13
CA CYS A 76 22.13 -3.91 -8.71
C CYS A 76 22.13 -2.90 -7.55
N ARG A 77 23.22 -2.13 -7.36
CA ARG A 77 23.29 -1.11 -6.31
C ARG A 77 22.17 -0.07 -6.49
N LYS A 78 21.62 0.41 -5.37
CA LYS A 78 20.60 1.46 -5.33
C LYS A 78 21.09 2.69 -6.11
N VAL A 79 20.19 3.29 -6.87
CA VAL A 79 20.47 4.51 -7.62
C VAL A 79 20.14 5.71 -6.75
N ASP A 80 21.11 6.61 -6.57
CA ASP A 80 20.84 7.93 -6.00
C ASP A 80 20.02 8.73 -7.01
N GLN A 81 18.71 8.81 -6.76
CA GLN A 81 17.87 9.74 -7.50
C GLN A 81 18.16 11.14 -6.99
N ASN A 82 18.34 12.10 -7.90
CA ASN A 82 18.57 13.49 -7.55
C ASN A 82 17.20 14.20 -7.50
N PRO A 83 16.56 14.37 -6.32
CA PRO A 83 15.19 14.87 -6.21
C PRO A 83 15.05 16.38 -6.47
N SER A 84 16.16 17.05 -6.80
CA SER A 84 16.30 18.50 -6.98
C SER A 84 15.66 19.04 -8.26
N GLN A 85 15.27 18.17 -9.20
CA GLN A 85 14.64 18.56 -10.48
C GLN A 85 13.12 18.33 -10.53
N ARG A 86 12.46 18.07 -9.39
CA ARG A 86 11.01 17.82 -9.35
C ARG A 86 10.21 19.11 -9.55
N ARG A 87 9.25 19.10 -10.48
CA ARG A 87 8.24 20.16 -10.58
C ARG A 87 7.32 20.02 -9.36
N THR A 88 7.17 21.03 -8.52
CA THR A 88 6.32 20.91 -7.31
C THR A 88 5.38 22.11 -7.13
N ILE A 89 4.28 21.89 -6.40
CA ILE A 89 3.33 22.91 -5.95
C ILE A 89 3.32 22.97 -4.43
N GLU A 90 3.28 24.18 -3.87
CA GLU A 90 3.04 24.38 -2.45
C GLU A 90 1.57 24.18 -2.11
N TRP A 91 1.29 23.41 -1.06
CA TRP A 91 -0.08 23.24 -0.57
C TRP A 91 -0.36 24.19 0.58
N LYS A 92 -1.05 25.30 0.27
CA LYS A 92 -1.46 26.32 1.24
C LYS A 92 -2.99 26.40 1.29
N PRO A 93 -3.67 25.52 2.05
CA PRO A 93 -5.12 25.50 2.07
C PRO A 93 -5.70 26.71 2.80
N ARG A 94 -6.85 27.18 2.33
CA ARG A 94 -7.63 28.21 3.03
C ARG A 94 -8.31 27.59 4.24
N SER A 95 -8.25 28.28 5.38
CA SER A 95 -8.96 27.86 6.59
C SER A 95 -10.45 27.69 6.31
N ASN A 96 -11.03 26.60 6.82
CA ASN A 96 -12.46 26.25 6.69
C ASN A 96 -12.95 25.87 5.28
N LYS A 97 -12.06 25.76 4.29
CA LYS A 97 -12.40 25.24 2.94
C LYS A 97 -11.92 23.80 2.81
N PHE A 98 -12.85 22.88 2.58
CA PHE A 98 -12.60 21.44 2.58
C PHE A 98 -12.88 20.83 1.20
N LEU A 99 -12.12 19.80 0.85
CA LEU A 99 -12.36 18.89 -0.26
C LEU A 99 -12.51 17.48 0.31
N ILE A 100 -13.67 16.87 0.18
CA ILE A 100 -13.89 15.46 0.51
C ILE A 100 -13.48 14.62 -0.70
N ALA A 101 -12.51 13.72 -0.50
CA ALA A 101 -12.13 12.75 -1.51
C ALA A 101 -13.19 11.65 -1.65
N ILE A 102 -13.33 11.13 -2.87
CA ILE A 102 -14.14 9.94 -3.16
C ILE A 102 -13.27 9.00 -4.00
N CYS A 103 -12.99 7.81 -3.48
CA CYS A 103 -12.21 6.80 -4.17
C CYS A 103 -12.97 5.48 -4.05
N THR A 104 -13.72 5.09 -5.08
CA THR A 104 -14.60 3.92 -5.04
C THR A 104 -14.16 2.83 -6.02
N SER A 105 -13.18 3.12 -6.86
CA SER A 105 -12.80 2.25 -7.97
C SER A 105 -11.59 1.35 -7.65
N GLY A 106 -11.84 0.04 -7.64
CA GLY A 106 -10.82 -0.99 -7.73
C GLY A 106 -10.20 -1.40 -6.38
N GLN A 107 -8.89 -1.68 -6.38
CA GLN A 107 -8.17 -2.23 -5.23
C GLN A 107 -7.20 -1.21 -4.61
N MET A 108 -6.43 -1.63 -3.61
CA MET A 108 -5.56 -0.75 -2.79
C MET A 108 -4.73 0.27 -3.60
N SER A 109 -3.98 -0.16 -4.61
CA SER A 109 -3.18 0.77 -5.43
C SER A 109 -4.01 1.78 -6.20
N ASN A 110 -5.23 1.42 -6.64
CA ASN A 110 -6.11 2.34 -7.33
C ASN A 110 -6.62 3.43 -6.37
N HIS A 111 -6.99 3.03 -5.14
CA HIS A 111 -7.41 3.97 -4.10
C HIS A 111 -6.27 4.89 -3.65
N LEU A 112 -5.03 4.38 -3.56
CA LEU A 112 -3.85 5.23 -3.26
C LEU A 112 -3.61 6.26 -4.36
N ILE A 113 -3.63 5.85 -5.64
CA ILE A 113 -3.47 6.78 -6.77
C ILE A 113 -4.62 7.80 -6.81
N CYS A 114 -5.85 7.35 -6.55
CA CYS A 114 -7.00 8.24 -6.43
C CYS A 114 -6.81 9.26 -5.30
N LEU A 115 -6.36 8.84 -4.12
CA LEU A 115 -6.12 9.71 -2.98
C LEU A 115 -5.01 10.74 -3.28
N GLU A 116 -3.92 10.31 -3.92
CA GLU A 116 -2.83 11.19 -4.33
C GLU A 116 -3.27 12.24 -5.36
N LYS A 117 -4.10 11.85 -6.32
CA LYS A 117 -4.74 12.80 -7.24
C LYS A 117 -5.65 13.76 -6.49
N HIS A 118 -6.41 13.31 -5.49
CA HIS A 118 -7.18 14.21 -4.64
C HIS A 118 -6.29 15.16 -3.81
N MET A 119 -5.14 14.71 -3.33
CA MET A 119 -4.15 15.59 -2.68
C MET A 119 -3.66 16.67 -3.65
N PHE A 120 -3.39 16.31 -4.91
CA PHE A 120 -3.03 17.28 -5.94
C PHE A 120 -4.16 18.29 -6.21
N PHE A 121 -5.41 17.83 -6.32
CA PHE A 121 -6.57 18.71 -6.52
C PHE A 121 -6.78 19.62 -5.31
N ALA A 122 -6.64 19.10 -4.09
CA ALA A 122 -6.74 19.89 -2.87
C ALA A 122 -5.66 20.98 -2.80
N ALA A 123 -4.43 20.67 -3.21
CA ALA A 123 -3.33 21.63 -3.30
C ALA A 123 -3.63 22.74 -4.32
N VAL A 124 -4.02 22.36 -5.54
CA VAL A 124 -4.38 23.29 -6.62
C VAL A 124 -5.55 24.20 -6.22
N LEU A 125 -6.58 23.64 -5.60
CA LEU A 125 -7.79 24.37 -5.19
C LEU A 125 -7.65 25.08 -3.83
N SER A 126 -6.49 24.99 -3.19
CA SER A 126 -6.21 25.57 -1.87
C SER A 126 -7.24 25.14 -0.82
N ARG A 127 -7.50 23.83 -0.71
CA ARG A 127 -8.46 23.22 0.23
C ARG A 127 -7.77 22.21 1.15
N VAL A 128 -8.29 22.08 2.37
CA VAL A 128 -7.94 20.98 3.27
C VAL A 128 -8.57 19.70 2.72
N LEU A 129 -7.78 18.65 2.55
CA LEU A 129 -8.29 17.36 2.09
C LEU A 129 -8.89 16.59 3.28
N VAL A 130 -10.12 16.13 3.11
CA VAL A 130 -10.80 15.22 4.02
C VAL A 130 -10.70 13.82 3.46
N ILE A 131 -10.03 12.95 4.20
CA ILE A 131 -9.94 11.52 3.90
C ILE A 131 -11.34 10.90 4.07
N PRO A 132 -11.77 10.00 3.15
CA PRO A 132 -13.06 9.34 3.26
C PRO A 132 -13.25 8.60 4.59
N SER A 133 -14.49 8.51 5.07
CA SER A 133 -14.82 7.65 6.21
C SER A 133 -14.71 6.18 5.83
N SER A 134 -14.29 5.34 6.78
CA SER A 134 -14.24 3.87 6.65
C SER A 134 -15.59 3.21 6.35
N LYS A 135 -16.69 3.94 6.55
CA LYS A 135 -18.06 3.50 6.21
C LYS A 135 -18.40 3.68 4.72
N VAL A 136 -17.71 4.57 4.02
CA VAL A 136 -17.92 4.86 2.59
C VAL A 136 -16.82 4.24 1.76
N ASP A 137 -15.59 4.32 2.25
CA ASP A 137 -14.38 3.83 1.59
C ASP A 137 -13.42 3.25 2.65
N TYR A 138 -12.11 3.33 2.44
CA TYR A 138 -11.11 2.64 3.23
C TYR A 138 -10.83 3.36 4.53
N GLU A 139 -10.50 2.62 5.58
CA GLU A 139 -9.94 3.20 6.80
C GLU A 139 -8.46 3.53 6.56
N PHE A 140 -8.20 4.61 5.81
CA PHE A 140 -6.86 5.00 5.38
C PHE A 140 -5.91 5.24 6.57
N SER A 141 -6.41 5.67 7.72
CA SER A 141 -5.61 5.87 8.94
C SER A 141 -4.95 4.59 9.47
N ARG A 142 -5.48 3.41 9.14
CA ARG A 142 -4.88 2.12 9.51
C ARG A 142 -3.76 1.69 8.57
N VAL A 143 -3.82 2.14 7.31
CA VAL A 143 -2.88 1.74 6.26
C VAL A 143 -1.82 2.78 5.94
N LEU A 144 -2.10 4.07 6.17
CA LEU A 144 -1.23 5.21 5.90
C LEU A 144 -0.96 6.01 7.17
N ASP A 145 0.23 6.59 7.26
CA ASP A 145 0.57 7.55 8.32
C ASP A 145 0.13 8.98 7.93
N ILE A 146 -1.11 9.32 8.27
CA ILE A 146 -1.69 10.65 7.98
C ILE A 146 -0.98 11.76 8.79
N GLY A 147 -0.48 11.42 9.98
CA GLY A 147 0.31 12.33 10.81
C GLY A 147 1.63 12.70 10.13
N HIS A 148 2.28 11.72 9.50
CA HIS A 148 3.49 11.94 8.71
C HIS A 148 3.25 12.91 7.56
N ILE A 149 2.16 12.76 6.79
CA ILE A 149 1.81 13.69 5.68
C ILE A 149 1.78 15.14 6.17
N ASN A 150 1.00 15.42 7.23
CA ASN A 150 0.90 16.77 7.79
C ASN A 150 2.25 17.27 8.35
N LYS A 151 3.02 16.40 9.02
CA LYS A 151 4.35 16.74 9.53
C LYS A 151 5.32 17.11 8.40
N CYS A 152 5.26 16.42 7.28
CA CYS A 152 6.08 16.65 6.09
C CYS A 152 5.77 17.97 5.39
N LEU A 153 4.50 18.38 5.41
CA LEU A 153 4.03 19.64 4.83
C LEU A 153 4.12 20.81 5.82
N GLY A 154 4.31 20.53 7.11
CA GLY A 154 4.48 21.53 8.16
C GLY A 154 3.18 22.25 8.56
N SER A 155 2.04 21.80 8.04
CA SER A 155 0.72 22.32 8.38
C SER A 155 -0.35 21.22 8.27
N LYS A 156 -1.51 21.43 8.90
CA LYS A 156 -2.64 20.49 8.88
C LYS A 156 -3.42 20.66 7.58
N VAL A 157 -2.99 19.96 6.53
CA VAL A 157 -3.58 20.01 5.19
C VAL A 157 -4.49 18.82 4.87
N VAL A 158 -4.33 17.71 5.61
CA VAL A 158 -5.12 16.50 5.50
C VAL A 158 -5.75 16.17 6.84
N VAL A 159 -7.03 15.85 6.86
CA VAL A 159 -7.79 15.50 8.07
C VAL A 159 -8.60 14.23 7.84
N THR A 160 -8.90 13.50 8.91
CA THR A 160 -9.84 12.38 8.82
C THR A 160 -11.27 12.89 8.70
N PHE A 161 -12.18 12.02 8.26
CA PHE A 161 -13.60 12.36 8.22
C PHE A 161 -14.14 12.71 9.62
N GLU A 162 -13.70 11.99 10.65
CA GLU A 162 -14.14 12.18 12.04
C GLU A 162 -13.71 13.56 12.57
N GLU A 163 -12.45 13.96 12.34
CA GLU A 163 -11.96 15.29 12.71
C GLU A 163 -12.72 16.40 11.97
N PHE A 164 -13.01 16.20 10.68
CA PHE A 164 -13.83 17.12 9.91
C PHE A 164 -15.26 17.23 10.48
N ALA A 165 -15.85 16.10 10.84
CA ALA A 165 -17.21 16.04 11.35
C ALA A 165 -17.36 16.74 12.71
N GLU A 166 -16.37 16.56 13.60
CA GLU A 166 -16.28 17.26 14.88
C GLU A 166 -16.16 18.78 14.68
N ASN A 167 -15.33 19.23 13.74
CA ASN A 167 -15.14 20.64 13.44
C ASN A 167 -16.44 21.32 12.93
N LYS A 168 -17.24 20.61 12.13
CA LYS A 168 -18.52 21.11 11.59
C LYS A 168 -19.71 21.01 12.57
N LYS A 169 -19.50 20.59 13.83
CA LYS A 169 -20.51 20.58 14.91
C LYS A 169 -21.87 19.99 14.49
N LYS A 170 -21.86 18.87 13.77
CA LYS A 170 -23.05 18.13 13.27
C LYS A 170 -23.84 18.75 12.11
N HIS A 171 -23.44 19.90 11.56
CA HIS A 171 -23.97 20.41 10.29
C HIS A 171 -23.10 19.95 9.12
N LEU A 172 -23.25 18.69 8.73
CA LEU A 172 -22.51 18.11 7.62
C LEU A 172 -23.29 18.31 6.32
N HIS A 173 -22.84 19.28 5.53
CA HIS A 173 -23.36 19.55 4.20
C HIS A 173 -22.22 19.60 3.19
N ILE A 174 -22.40 18.93 2.05
CA ILE A 174 -21.56 19.10 0.86
C ILE A 174 -22.28 20.13 -0.02
N ASP A 175 -21.74 21.35 -0.03
CA ASP A 175 -22.25 22.46 -0.82
C ASP A 175 -22.24 22.10 -2.31
N ARG A 176 -21.21 21.36 -2.75
CA ARG A 176 -21.10 20.94 -4.14
C ARG A 176 -20.41 19.60 -4.33
N PHE A 177 -21.03 18.73 -5.11
CA PHE A 177 -20.47 17.44 -5.48
C PHE A 177 -20.24 17.39 -6.99
N LYS A 178 -18.97 17.53 -7.41
CA LYS A 178 -18.59 17.51 -8.82
C LYS A 178 -18.01 16.15 -9.25
N CYS A 179 -18.60 15.54 -10.27
CA CYS A 179 -18.08 14.34 -10.90
C CYS A 179 -17.03 14.69 -11.94
N TYR A 180 -15.83 14.14 -11.81
CA TYR A 180 -14.82 14.20 -12.86
C TYR A 180 -15.30 13.46 -14.12
N PHE A 181 -15.79 12.22 -13.92
CA PHE A 181 -16.37 11.39 -14.98
C PHE A 181 -17.88 11.33 -14.90
N SER A 182 -18.52 11.34 -16.08
CA SER A 182 -19.97 11.15 -16.22
C SER A 182 -20.35 9.73 -16.66
N SER A 183 -19.40 8.96 -17.22
CA SER A 183 -19.60 7.61 -17.79
C SER A 183 -18.55 6.62 -17.28
N PRO A 184 -18.90 5.34 -17.04
CA PRO A 184 -20.22 4.71 -17.19
C PRO A 184 -21.25 5.13 -16.14
N GLN A 185 -20.79 5.67 -15.01
CA GLN A 185 -21.63 6.17 -13.94
C GLN A 185 -21.07 7.49 -13.41
N PRO A 186 -21.92 8.50 -13.13
CA PRO A 186 -21.46 9.75 -12.55
C PRO A 186 -20.67 9.52 -11.25
N CYS A 187 -19.48 10.11 -11.17
CA CYS A 187 -18.59 10.04 -10.01
C CYS A 187 -18.12 8.62 -9.63
N PHE A 188 -18.46 7.58 -10.38
CA PHE A 188 -18.34 6.17 -9.92
C PHE A 188 -19.05 5.94 -8.57
N MET A 189 -20.14 6.67 -8.34
CA MET A 189 -20.94 6.60 -7.13
C MET A 189 -22.26 5.90 -7.46
N ASP A 190 -22.38 4.63 -7.09
CA ASP A 190 -23.64 3.91 -7.14
C ASP A 190 -24.57 4.27 -5.98
N ASP A 191 -25.81 3.77 -6.05
CA ASP A 191 -26.83 4.02 -5.04
C ASP A 191 -26.40 3.54 -3.65
N GLU A 192 -25.56 2.49 -3.57
CA GLU A 192 -25.03 1.98 -2.31
C GLU A 192 -24.02 2.96 -1.70
N HIS A 193 -23.06 3.45 -2.49
CA HIS A 193 -22.07 4.43 -2.05
C HIS A 193 -22.73 5.76 -1.65
N VAL A 194 -23.73 6.22 -2.42
CA VAL A 194 -24.51 7.42 -2.07
C VAL A 194 -25.28 7.20 -0.77
N LYS A 195 -25.88 6.03 -0.57
CA LYS A 195 -26.58 5.67 0.67
C LYS A 195 -25.62 5.61 1.87
N LYS A 196 -24.43 5.03 1.72
CA LYS A 196 -23.39 5.01 2.76
C LYS A 196 -22.96 6.42 3.15
N LEU A 197 -22.74 7.28 2.16
CA LEU A 197 -22.34 8.68 2.40
C LEU A 197 -23.42 9.46 3.14
N LYS A 198 -24.69 9.35 2.71
CA LYS A 198 -25.84 9.95 3.42
C LYS A 198 -26.02 9.37 4.82
N GLY A 199 -25.73 8.08 5.01
CA GLY A 199 -25.74 7.39 6.30
C GLY A 199 -24.75 7.95 7.33
N LEU A 200 -23.79 8.80 6.92
CA LEU A 200 -22.93 9.55 7.81
C LEU A 200 -23.58 10.81 8.40
N GLY A 201 -24.83 11.09 8.05
CA GLY A 201 -25.50 12.34 8.39
C GLY A 201 -25.10 13.51 7.48
N ILE A 202 -24.44 13.22 6.34
CA ILE A 202 -24.09 14.23 5.34
C ILE A 202 -25.28 14.47 4.43
N SER A 203 -25.68 15.74 4.35
CA SER A 203 -26.56 16.23 3.28
C SER A 203 -25.72 16.68 2.09
N MET A 204 -26.21 16.51 0.87
CA MET A 204 -25.50 16.91 -0.34
C MET A 204 -26.47 17.35 -1.42
N ASN A 205 -26.02 18.30 -2.24
CA ASN A 205 -26.69 18.66 -3.47
C ASN A 205 -26.61 17.52 -4.51
N LYS A 206 -27.31 17.69 -5.64
CA LYS A 206 -27.25 16.73 -6.74
C LYS A 206 -25.82 16.62 -7.29
N LEU A 207 -25.49 15.44 -7.82
CA LEU A 207 -24.22 15.20 -8.50
C LEU A 207 -24.16 16.05 -9.78
N GLU A 208 -23.09 16.83 -9.93
CA GLU A 208 -22.86 17.70 -11.08
C GLU A 208 -21.66 17.20 -11.89
N SER A 209 -21.82 16.90 -13.17
CA SER A 209 -20.68 16.52 -14.02
C SER A 209 -19.84 17.73 -14.39
N ALA A 210 -18.53 17.69 -14.13
CA ALA A 210 -17.59 18.72 -14.58
C ALA A 210 -17.45 18.72 -16.10
N TRP A 211 -17.46 17.52 -16.69
CA TRP A 211 -17.42 17.26 -18.13
C TRP A 211 -18.29 16.06 -18.49
N VAL A 212 -18.61 15.95 -19.78
CA VAL A 212 -19.10 14.70 -20.37
C VAL A 212 -17.88 13.86 -20.73
N GLU A 213 -17.51 12.92 -19.86
CA GLU A 213 -16.25 12.19 -19.94
C GLU A 213 -16.42 10.72 -19.52
N ASP A 214 -15.77 9.83 -20.27
CA ASP A 214 -15.80 8.37 -20.08
C ASP A 214 -14.43 7.88 -19.62
N VAL A 215 -14.39 7.10 -18.55
CA VAL A 215 -13.16 6.53 -17.98
C VAL A 215 -12.38 5.64 -18.94
N LYS A 216 -13.02 5.06 -19.95
CA LYS A 216 -12.34 4.25 -20.97
C LYS A 216 -11.51 5.09 -21.93
N LYS A 217 -11.82 6.39 -22.04
CA LYS A 217 -11.15 7.34 -22.93
C LYS A 217 -10.97 8.69 -22.21
N PRO A 218 -10.20 8.72 -21.11
CA PRO A 218 -9.99 9.94 -20.35
C PRO A 218 -9.23 10.94 -21.23
N ARG A 219 -9.65 12.21 -21.18
CA ARG A 219 -8.96 13.30 -21.90
C ARG A 219 -7.85 13.85 -21.03
N LYS A 220 -6.74 14.20 -21.68
CA LYS A 220 -5.65 14.95 -21.04
C LYS A 220 -6.17 16.28 -20.53
N ARG A 221 -5.93 16.58 -19.25
CA ARG A 221 -6.30 17.83 -18.58
C ARG A 221 -5.09 18.50 -17.95
N THR A 222 -5.14 19.83 -17.95
CA THR A 222 -4.16 20.71 -17.32
C THR A 222 -4.65 21.21 -15.97
N VAL A 223 -3.75 21.81 -15.17
CA VAL A 223 -4.16 22.53 -13.95
C VAL A 223 -5.17 23.64 -14.25
N GLN A 224 -5.03 24.34 -15.37
CA GLN A 224 -5.96 25.40 -15.77
C GLN A 224 -7.37 24.85 -15.99
N ASP A 225 -7.50 23.67 -16.61
CA ASP A 225 -8.80 23.00 -16.79
C ASP A 225 -9.44 22.65 -15.45
N VAL A 226 -8.64 22.12 -14.51
CA VAL A 226 -9.09 21.79 -13.15
C VAL A 226 -9.53 23.05 -12.42
N MET A 227 -8.73 24.11 -12.44
CA MET A 227 -9.07 25.38 -11.81
C MET A 227 -10.36 25.97 -12.40
N ALA A 228 -10.51 25.99 -13.73
CA ALA A 228 -11.70 26.52 -14.39
C ALA A 228 -12.97 25.76 -14.01
N LYS A 229 -12.88 24.44 -13.77
CA LYS A 229 -14.06 23.60 -13.49
C LYS A 229 -14.33 23.35 -12.03
N PHE A 230 -13.33 23.36 -11.15
CA PHE A 230 -13.50 22.98 -9.74
C PHE A 230 -13.27 24.13 -8.76
N SER A 231 -12.74 25.27 -9.20
CA SER A 231 -12.65 26.45 -8.33
C SER A 231 -14.05 26.92 -7.94
N THR A 232 -14.23 27.13 -6.66
CA THR A 232 -15.44 27.67 -6.05
C THR A 232 -15.10 28.22 -4.67
N ASP A 233 -15.91 29.15 -4.18
CA ASP A 233 -15.83 29.65 -2.81
C ASP A 233 -16.70 28.86 -1.83
N ASP A 234 -17.33 27.77 -2.26
CA ASP A 234 -18.09 26.87 -1.37
C ASP A 234 -17.21 26.33 -0.22
N ASP A 235 -17.78 26.11 0.97
CA ASP A 235 -17.00 25.68 2.14
C ASP A 235 -16.57 24.22 2.04
N VAL A 236 -17.47 23.34 1.60
CA VAL A 236 -17.27 21.90 1.52
C VAL A 236 -17.63 21.44 0.13
N VAL A 237 -16.64 20.97 -0.61
CA VAL A 237 -16.83 20.35 -1.91
C VAL A 237 -16.43 18.89 -1.86
N ALA A 238 -17.07 18.06 -2.69
CA ALA A 238 -16.64 16.71 -2.97
C ALA A 238 -16.33 16.58 -4.46
N ILE A 239 -15.27 15.84 -4.77
CA ILE A 239 -14.94 15.45 -6.14
C ILE A 239 -15.09 13.95 -6.21
N GLY A 240 -15.81 13.46 -7.22
CA GLY A 240 -15.99 12.03 -7.47
C GLY A 240 -14.68 11.33 -7.81
N ASP A 241 -14.72 10.01 -8.02
CA ASP A 241 -13.53 9.21 -8.31
C ASP A 241 -12.67 9.80 -9.44
N VAL A 242 -11.37 9.98 -9.16
CA VAL A 242 -10.37 10.53 -10.09
C VAL A 242 -9.26 9.51 -10.42
N PHE A 243 -9.42 8.24 -10.06
CA PHE A 243 -8.42 7.21 -10.35
C PHE A 243 -8.05 7.19 -11.84
N PHE A 244 -9.05 7.24 -12.73
CA PHE A 244 -8.86 7.22 -14.18
C PHE A 244 -8.50 8.60 -14.79
N ALA A 245 -8.44 9.68 -14.01
CA ALA A 245 -8.21 11.02 -14.53
C ALA A 245 -6.82 11.16 -15.17
N ASP A 246 -6.76 11.61 -16.42
CA ASP A 246 -5.50 11.91 -17.12
C ASP A 246 -5.14 13.39 -16.96
N VAL A 247 -4.83 13.78 -15.73
CA VAL A 247 -4.55 15.16 -15.32
C VAL A 247 -3.07 15.32 -15.00
N GLU A 248 -2.37 16.15 -15.78
CA GLU A 248 -0.93 16.44 -15.62
C GLU A 248 -0.11 15.17 -15.29
N LYS A 249 -0.35 14.09 -16.03
CA LYS A 249 0.05 12.72 -15.65
C LYS A 249 1.53 12.60 -15.31
N GLU A 250 2.40 13.19 -16.11
CA GLU A 250 3.85 13.16 -15.91
C GLU A 250 4.25 13.90 -14.63
N TRP A 251 3.54 14.98 -14.28
CA TRP A 251 3.79 15.75 -13.07
C TRP A 251 3.21 15.07 -11.82
N VAL A 252 1.98 14.57 -11.89
CA VAL A 252 1.31 13.93 -10.74
C VAL A 252 1.93 12.59 -10.38
N MET A 253 2.32 11.80 -11.38
CA MET A 253 2.86 10.45 -11.18
C MET A 253 4.39 10.41 -11.05
N GLN A 254 5.06 11.57 -11.02
CA GLN A 254 6.52 11.61 -10.85
C GLN A 254 6.94 11.04 -9.48
N PRO A 255 8.18 10.54 -9.36
CA PRO A 255 8.72 10.16 -8.06
C PRO A 255 8.72 11.32 -7.05
N GLY A 256 8.27 11.05 -5.83
CA GLY A 256 8.09 12.00 -4.74
C GLY A 256 6.84 12.87 -4.88
N GLY A 257 6.02 12.65 -5.91
CA GLY A 257 4.74 13.33 -6.13
C GLY A 257 4.85 14.82 -6.49
N PRO A 258 3.70 15.47 -6.76
CA PRO A 258 3.67 16.86 -7.23
C PRO A 258 3.71 17.90 -6.11
N ILE A 259 3.57 17.49 -4.84
CA ILE A 259 3.43 18.41 -3.70
C ILE A 259 4.81 18.66 -3.07
N ALA A 260 5.15 19.93 -2.84
CA ALA A 260 6.40 20.29 -2.15
C ALA A 260 6.36 19.86 -0.68
N HIS A 261 7.38 19.13 -0.21
CA HIS A 261 7.49 18.64 1.18
C HIS A 261 8.95 18.50 1.61
N LYS A 262 9.20 18.48 2.93
CA LYS A 262 10.56 18.35 3.51
C LYS A 262 11.02 16.91 3.79
N CYS A 263 10.09 15.95 3.73
CA CYS A 263 10.40 14.54 3.98
C CYS A 263 11.02 13.85 2.77
N LYS A 264 11.58 12.65 2.97
CA LYS A 264 12.05 11.81 1.87
C LYS A 264 10.88 11.36 0.98
N THR A 265 9.81 10.88 1.61
CA THR A 265 8.54 10.53 0.97
C THR A 265 7.38 11.16 1.73
N LEU A 266 6.35 11.60 1.01
CA LEU A 266 5.18 12.25 1.60
C LEU A 266 4.19 11.21 2.17
N ILE A 267 3.98 10.12 1.44
CA ILE A 267 3.04 9.06 1.81
C ILE A 267 3.84 7.84 2.23
N GLU A 268 3.54 7.33 3.42
CA GLU A 268 4.16 6.15 4.00
C GLU A 268 3.08 5.20 4.52
N PRO A 269 3.33 3.87 4.51
CA PRO A 269 2.51 2.92 5.25
C PRO A 269 2.46 3.31 6.72
N SER A 270 1.40 2.91 7.41
CA SER A 270 1.33 3.09 8.85
C SER A 270 2.53 2.42 9.53
N ARG A 271 2.97 2.97 10.67
CA ARG A 271 4.12 2.43 11.42
C ARG A 271 4.00 0.94 11.70
N LEU A 272 2.78 0.45 11.95
CA LEU A 272 2.51 -0.97 12.21
C LEU A 272 2.79 -1.84 10.98
N ILE A 273 2.39 -1.41 9.79
CA ILE A 273 2.67 -2.13 8.53
C ILE A 273 4.17 -2.11 8.23
N MET A 274 4.82 -0.94 8.37
CA MET A 274 6.26 -0.81 8.15
C MET A 274 7.08 -1.74 9.07
N LEU A 275 6.79 -1.73 10.37
CA LEU A 275 7.48 -2.61 11.33
C LEU A 275 7.19 -4.09 11.07
N THR A 276 5.96 -4.44 10.67
CA THR A 276 5.60 -5.82 10.33
C THR A 276 6.36 -6.30 9.09
N ALA A 277 6.46 -5.48 8.05
CA ALA A 277 7.25 -5.77 6.86
C ALA A 277 8.73 -6.01 7.23
N GLN A 278 9.32 -5.13 8.04
CA GLN A 278 10.71 -5.26 8.49
C GLN A 278 10.94 -6.56 9.28
N ARG A 279 10.01 -6.94 10.16
CA ARG A 279 10.09 -8.20 10.92
C ARG A 279 9.96 -9.42 10.00
N PHE A 280 9.07 -9.38 9.03
CA PHE A 280 8.94 -10.44 8.04
C PHE A 280 10.24 -10.61 7.26
N ILE A 281 10.81 -9.52 6.75
CA ILE A 281 12.11 -9.50 6.06
C ILE A 281 13.22 -10.07 6.95
N GLN A 282 13.33 -9.60 8.19
CA GLN A 282 14.32 -10.08 9.16
C GLN A 282 14.19 -11.59 9.43
N THR A 283 12.96 -12.12 9.41
CA THR A 283 12.69 -13.51 9.77
C THR A 283 12.97 -14.47 8.62
N PHE A 284 12.54 -14.13 7.39
CA PHE A 284 12.52 -15.09 6.28
C PHE A 284 13.52 -14.81 5.16
N MET A 285 14.05 -13.59 5.04
CA MET A 285 14.73 -13.15 3.81
C MET A 285 16.11 -12.55 4.03
N GLY A 286 16.30 -11.80 5.12
CA GLY A 286 17.50 -10.99 5.31
C GLY A 286 17.54 -9.76 4.39
N GLY A 287 18.70 -9.10 4.32
CA GLY A 287 18.86 -7.80 3.64
C GLY A 287 19.02 -7.86 2.12
N ASN A 288 19.33 -9.03 1.55
CA ASN A 288 19.52 -9.24 0.11
C ASN A 288 18.46 -10.21 -0.42
N PHE A 289 17.42 -9.68 -1.05
CA PHE A 289 16.35 -10.47 -1.65
C PHE A 289 15.77 -9.78 -2.89
N ILE A 290 15.29 -10.58 -3.84
CA ILE A 290 14.39 -10.11 -4.91
C ILE A 290 12.97 -10.13 -4.37
N ALA A 291 12.16 -9.12 -4.70
CA ALA A 291 10.71 -9.24 -4.63
C ALA A 291 10.14 -9.40 -6.03
N LEU A 292 9.25 -10.38 -6.19
CA LEU A 292 8.55 -10.70 -7.42
C LEU A 292 7.06 -10.47 -7.21
N HIS A 293 6.49 -9.54 -7.99
CA HIS A 293 5.04 -9.43 -8.13
C HIS A 293 4.57 -10.22 -9.36
N PHE A 294 4.03 -11.42 -9.11
CA PHE A 294 3.57 -12.36 -10.12
C PHE A 294 2.04 -12.33 -10.21
N ARG A 295 1.51 -11.55 -11.15
CA ARG A 295 0.07 -11.33 -11.31
C ARG A 295 -0.52 -12.34 -12.29
N ARG A 296 -1.49 -13.14 -11.84
CA ARG A 296 -2.07 -14.25 -12.59
C ARG A 296 -3.59 -14.20 -12.64
N HIS A 297 -4.27 -14.15 -11.50
CA HIS A 297 -5.73 -14.32 -11.45
C HIS A 297 -6.48 -13.17 -12.16
N GLY A 298 -7.36 -13.54 -13.09
CA GLY A 298 -8.08 -12.60 -13.98
C GLY A 298 -7.19 -11.81 -14.93
N PHE A 299 -5.87 -12.00 -14.89
CA PHE A 299 -4.89 -11.20 -15.61
C PHE A 299 -4.66 -11.72 -17.04
N LEU A 300 -4.84 -13.02 -17.27
CA LEU A 300 -4.77 -13.63 -18.59
C LEU A 300 -5.68 -12.92 -19.59
N LYS A 301 -6.98 -12.80 -19.27
CA LYS A 301 -7.96 -12.10 -20.11
C LYS A 301 -7.60 -10.63 -20.36
N PHE A 302 -7.13 -9.95 -19.31
CA PHE A 302 -6.69 -8.55 -19.43
C PHE A 302 -5.47 -8.39 -20.35
N CYS A 303 -4.51 -9.31 -20.27
CA CYS A 303 -3.31 -9.27 -21.09
C CYS A 303 -3.59 -9.66 -22.54
N ASN A 304 -4.42 -10.67 -22.80
CA ASN A 304 -4.74 -11.10 -24.17
C ASN A 304 -5.56 -10.06 -24.94
N ALA A 305 -6.34 -9.22 -24.26
CA ALA A 305 -7.03 -8.09 -24.90
C ALA A 305 -6.10 -6.97 -25.41
N LYS A 306 -4.79 -7.03 -25.17
CA LYS A 306 -3.80 -6.04 -25.64
C LYS A 306 -3.19 -6.48 -26.97
N SER A 307 -2.64 -5.52 -27.72
CA SER A 307 -1.95 -5.80 -28.99
C SER A 307 -0.76 -6.76 -28.85
N LEU A 308 -0.11 -6.76 -27.70
CA LEU A 308 0.87 -7.76 -27.28
C LEU A 308 0.48 -8.24 -25.89
N SER A 309 0.31 -9.55 -25.73
CA SER A 309 -0.03 -10.11 -24.42
C SER A 309 1.10 -9.83 -23.42
N CYS A 310 0.70 -9.51 -22.19
CA CYS A 310 1.58 -9.33 -21.05
C CYS A 310 1.59 -10.54 -20.10
N PHE A 311 1.00 -11.67 -20.50
CA PHE A 311 0.88 -12.87 -19.67
C PHE A 311 1.86 -13.94 -20.14
N TYR A 312 2.92 -14.16 -19.35
CA TYR A 312 3.97 -15.12 -19.70
C TYR A 312 3.64 -16.53 -19.15
N PRO A 313 3.79 -17.60 -19.94
CA PRO A 313 3.74 -18.97 -19.43
C PRO A 313 4.77 -19.19 -18.32
N ILE A 314 4.47 -20.08 -17.37
CA ILE A 314 5.32 -20.31 -16.19
C ILE A 314 6.77 -20.69 -16.57
N PRO A 315 7.03 -21.57 -17.56
CA PRO A 315 8.40 -21.89 -17.97
C PRO A 315 9.17 -20.66 -18.44
N GLN A 316 8.57 -19.84 -19.30
CA GLN A 316 9.21 -18.61 -19.77
C GLN A 316 9.43 -17.61 -18.63
N ALA A 317 8.44 -17.45 -17.75
CA ALA A 317 8.57 -16.58 -16.58
C ALA A 317 9.74 -17.04 -15.68
N ALA A 318 9.88 -18.34 -15.45
CA ALA A 318 10.98 -18.92 -14.68
C ALA A 318 12.34 -18.61 -15.33
N ASP A 319 12.48 -18.75 -16.65
CA ASP A 319 13.71 -18.40 -17.37
C ASP A 319 14.09 -16.92 -17.22
N CYS A 320 13.09 -16.02 -17.28
CA CYS A 320 13.31 -14.60 -17.04
C CYS A 320 13.73 -14.31 -15.59
N ILE A 321 13.09 -14.97 -14.62
CA ILE A 321 13.40 -14.83 -13.19
C ILE A 321 14.81 -15.36 -12.91
N ASN A 322 15.20 -16.51 -13.47
CA ASN A 322 16.54 -17.08 -13.29
C ASN A 322 17.64 -16.11 -13.74
N ARG A 323 17.46 -15.45 -14.88
CA ARG A 323 18.38 -14.39 -15.34
C ARG A 323 18.45 -13.21 -14.37
N ALA A 324 17.32 -12.81 -13.79
CA ALA A 324 17.29 -11.74 -12.80
C ALA A 324 17.98 -12.14 -11.48
N VAL A 325 17.77 -13.38 -11.03
CA VAL A 325 18.44 -13.96 -9.85
C VAL A 325 19.95 -14.00 -10.05
N GLU A 326 20.41 -14.48 -11.21
CA GLU A 326 21.83 -14.52 -11.56
C GLU A 326 22.45 -13.12 -11.54
N ARG A 327 21.78 -12.13 -12.14
CA ARG A 327 22.25 -10.73 -12.14
C ARG A 327 22.29 -10.10 -10.75
N ALA A 328 21.29 -10.40 -9.91
CA ALA A 328 21.17 -9.83 -8.58
C ALA A 328 22.02 -10.54 -7.52
N ASN A 329 22.48 -11.77 -7.81
CA ASN A 329 23.19 -12.64 -6.88
C ASN A 329 22.47 -12.72 -5.52
N THR A 330 21.17 -13.02 -5.57
CA THR A 330 20.32 -13.10 -4.38
C THR A 330 20.06 -14.55 -3.96
N PRO A 331 20.01 -14.85 -2.65
CA PRO A 331 19.73 -16.20 -2.16
C PRO A 331 18.24 -16.55 -2.13
N VAL A 332 17.33 -15.57 -2.21
CA VAL A 332 15.89 -15.77 -1.96
C VAL A 332 15.02 -14.78 -2.73
N ILE A 333 13.80 -15.20 -3.05
CA ILE A 333 12.76 -14.37 -3.68
C ILE A 333 11.54 -14.28 -2.76
N TYR A 334 11.07 -13.06 -2.48
CA TYR A 334 9.72 -12.83 -1.98
C TYR A 334 8.70 -12.92 -3.11
N LEU A 335 7.69 -13.77 -2.98
CA LEU A 335 6.65 -13.95 -3.98
C LEU A 335 5.33 -13.27 -3.51
N SER A 336 5.04 -12.11 -4.09
CA SER A 336 3.74 -11.43 -3.99
C SER A 336 2.90 -11.84 -5.19
N THR A 337 1.84 -12.62 -4.96
CA THR A 337 1.10 -13.27 -6.05
C THR A 337 -0.36 -13.51 -5.69
N ASP A 338 -1.20 -13.55 -6.71
CA ASP A 338 -2.57 -14.07 -6.66
C ASP A 338 -2.74 -15.36 -7.47
N ALA A 339 -1.62 -15.99 -7.85
CA ALA A 339 -1.57 -17.26 -8.55
C ALA A 339 -2.11 -18.41 -7.69
N ALA A 340 -2.66 -19.43 -8.38
CA ALA A 340 -3.02 -20.67 -7.71
C ALA A 340 -1.77 -21.42 -7.23
N GLU A 341 -1.92 -22.29 -6.23
CA GLU A 341 -0.81 -23.06 -5.65
C GLU A 341 -0.08 -23.89 -6.72
N SER A 342 -0.83 -24.55 -7.62
CA SER A 342 -0.28 -25.31 -8.74
C SER A 342 0.62 -24.49 -9.67
N GLU A 343 0.32 -23.20 -9.87
CA GLU A 343 1.17 -22.31 -10.65
C GLU A 343 2.44 -21.94 -9.87
N THR A 344 2.30 -21.67 -8.56
CA THR A 344 3.45 -21.32 -7.72
C THR A 344 4.39 -22.49 -7.46
N ASP A 345 3.87 -23.71 -7.39
CA ASP A 345 4.66 -24.93 -7.18
C ASP A 345 5.48 -25.27 -8.42
N LEU A 346 4.86 -25.16 -9.60
CA LEU A 346 5.58 -25.30 -10.86
C LEU A 346 6.66 -24.23 -10.99
N LEU A 347 6.34 -22.96 -10.68
CA LEU A 347 7.34 -21.89 -10.69
C LEU A 347 8.49 -22.19 -9.72
N GLN A 348 8.19 -22.64 -8.50
CA GLN A 348 9.19 -23.02 -7.49
C GLN A 348 10.14 -24.11 -7.98
N SER A 349 9.64 -25.08 -8.76
CA SER A 349 10.46 -26.16 -9.34
C SER A 349 11.40 -25.70 -10.47
N LEU A 350 11.08 -24.60 -11.14
CA LEU A 350 11.79 -24.12 -12.33
C LEU A 350 12.75 -22.95 -12.04
N VAL A 351 12.57 -22.28 -10.91
CA VAL A 351 13.44 -21.18 -10.48
C VAL A 351 14.67 -21.74 -9.76
N VAL A 352 15.77 -21.86 -10.51
CA VAL A 352 17.01 -22.52 -10.10
C VAL A 352 18.24 -21.67 -10.44
N LEU A 353 19.24 -21.69 -9.56
CA LEU A 353 20.56 -21.09 -9.78
C LEU A 353 21.64 -22.13 -9.45
N ASN A 354 22.54 -22.40 -10.40
CA ASN A 354 23.60 -23.41 -10.25
C ASN A 354 23.06 -24.78 -9.78
N TRP A 355 21.97 -25.25 -10.41
CA TRP A 355 21.29 -26.52 -10.12
C TRP A 355 20.65 -26.60 -8.72
N LYS A 356 20.56 -25.49 -7.99
CA LYS A 356 19.86 -25.41 -6.71
C LYS A 356 18.59 -24.59 -6.85
N ILE A 357 17.52 -25.07 -6.24
CA ILE A 357 16.25 -24.35 -6.16
C ILE A 357 16.46 -23.06 -5.37
N VAL A 358 16.00 -21.95 -5.92
CA VAL A 358 15.96 -20.65 -5.23
C VAL A 358 14.63 -20.57 -4.47
N PRO A 359 14.63 -20.42 -3.14
CA PRO A 359 13.39 -20.42 -2.37
C PRO A 359 12.47 -19.25 -2.76
N LEU A 360 11.19 -19.55 -3.02
CA LEU A 360 10.12 -18.58 -3.19
C LEU A 360 9.34 -18.47 -1.88
N VAL A 361 9.61 -17.41 -1.12
CA VAL A 361 8.95 -17.14 0.15
C VAL A 361 7.65 -16.40 -0.11
N LYS A 362 6.53 -17.06 0.16
CA LYS A 362 5.20 -16.43 0.27
C LYS A 362 4.94 -16.05 1.72
N ARG A 363 4.15 -15.00 1.94
CA ARG A 363 3.59 -14.74 3.28
C ARG A 363 2.71 -15.94 3.67
N PRO A 364 2.95 -16.57 4.84
CA PRO A 364 2.15 -17.72 5.25
C PRO A 364 0.72 -17.27 5.53
N ALA A 365 -0.21 -18.22 5.47
CA ALA A 365 -1.56 -18.00 5.96
C ALA A 365 -1.52 -17.52 7.43
N ARG A 366 -2.52 -16.73 7.82
CA ARG A 366 -2.50 -16.06 9.13
C ARG A 366 -2.39 -17.07 10.26
N ASN A 367 -1.40 -16.86 11.10
CA ASN A 367 -1.19 -17.66 12.29
C ASN A 367 -0.76 -16.72 13.42
N SER A 368 -1.52 -16.67 14.51
CA SER A 368 -1.25 -15.81 15.67
C SER A 368 0.03 -16.22 16.41
N ALA A 369 0.55 -17.44 16.18
CA ALA A 369 1.84 -17.88 16.69
C ALA A 369 3.04 -17.19 16.00
N GLU A 370 2.82 -16.60 14.82
CA GLU A 370 3.86 -15.94 14.04
C GLU A 370 4.25 -14.60 14.67
N LYS A 371 5.45 -14.54 15.25
CA LYS A 371 5.96 -13.35 15.95
C LYS A 371 6.11 -12.14 15.03
N TRP A 372 6.34 -12.36 13.72
CA TRP A 372 6.48 -11.27 12.75
C TRP A 372 5.15 -10.52 12.55
N ASN A 373 4.02 -11.22 12.61
CA ASN A 373 2.67 -10.66 12.41
C ASN A 373 2.02 -10.15 13.71
N ALA A 374 2.62 -10.44 14.88
CA ALA A 374 2.03 -10.16 16.18
C ALA A 374 1.66 -8.68 16.42
N LEU A 375 2.27 -7.72 15.70
CA LEU A 375 1.88 -6.31 15.78
C LEU A 375 0.51 -6.05 15.15
N LEU A 376 0.21 -6.64 13.99
CA LEU A 376 -1.10 -6.47 13.38
C LEU A 376 -2.19 -7.12 14.23
N TYR A 377 -1.89 -8.29 14.81
CA TYR A 377 -2.77 -9.00 15.76
C TYR A 377 -3.14 -8.15 16.97
N ARG A 378 -2.15 -7.67 17.71
CA ARG A 378 -2.39 -6.89 18.95
C ARG A 378 -3.13 -5.57 18.72
N HIS A 379 -3.15 -5.08 17.48
CA HIS A 379 -3.79 -3.83 17.11
C HIS A 379 -5.10 -4.05 16.31
N ASN A 380 -5.61 -5.28 16.25
CA ASN A 380 -6.85 -5.64 15.54
C ASN A 380 -6.82 -5.22 14.06
N LEU A 381 -5.64 -5.32 13.43
CA LEU A 381 -5.41 -4.98 12.02
C LEU A 381 -5.33 -6.22 11.12
N ASP A 382 -5.26 -7.41 11.69
CA ASP A 382 -5.21 -8.69 10.97
C ASP A 382 -6.56 -9.42 10.91
N GLY A 383 -7.58 -8.83 11.55
CA GLY A 383 -8.94 -9.35 11.59
C GLY A 383 -9.12 -10.45 12.63
N ASP A 384 -10.11 -10.29 13.50
CA ASP A 384 -10.40 -11.26 14.56
C ASP A 384 -10.76 -12.65 13.98
N PRO A 385 -9.99 -13.72 14.27
CA PRO A 385 -10.17 -15.04 13.63
C PRO A 385 -11.34 -15.88 14.18
N GLN A 386 -12.04 -15.46 15.23
CA GLN A 386 -12.90 -16.40 15.98
C GLN A 386 -14.21 -16.86 15.29
N ASN A 387 -14.49 -16.54 14.03
CA ASN A 387 -15.71 -17.02 13.34
C ASN A 387 -15.56 -17.42 11.86
N PHE A 388 -14.35 -17.61 11.32
CA PHE A 388 -14.17 -17.98 9.91
C PHE A 388 -13.48 -19.34 9.74
N LEU A 389 -14.10 -20.39 10.28
CA LEU A 389 -13.87 -21.74 9.79
C LEU A 389 -14.77 -21.97 8.56
N SER A 390 -14.16 -22.42 7.47
CA SER A 390 -14.79 -22.92 6.24
C SER A 390 -15.69 -21.95 5.47
N ILE A 391 -15.11 -21.11 4.61
CA ILE A 391 -15.79 -20.69 3.38
C ILE A 391 -14.78 -20.84 2.24
N ASP A 392 -14.87 -21.96 1.55
CA ASP A 392 -14.26 -22.14 0.23
C ASP A 392 -14.68 -21.00 -0.69
N PHE A 393 -13.74 -20.54 -1.52
CA PHE A 393 -13.88 -19.51 -2.53
C PHE A 393 -15.20 -19.67 -3.33
N TYR A 394 -16.22 -18.88 -2.99
CA TYR A 394 -17.44 -18.76 -3.78
C TYR A 394 -17.35 -17.54 -4.74
N PRO A 395 -17.71 -17.67 -6.03
CA PRO A 395 -17.57 -16.60 -7.03
C PRO A 395 -18.72 -15.57 -6.98
N SER A 396 -19.23 -15.23 -5.81
CA SER A 396 -20.26 -14.18 -5.70
C SER A 396 -20.08 -13.37 -4.43
N PHE A 397 -19.35 -12.26 -4.57
CA PHE A 397 -19.22 -11.19 -3.58
C PHE A 397 -20.56 -10.56 -3.16
N ASN A 398 -21.70 -10.87 -3.79
CA ASN A 398 -22.99 -10.20 -3.52
C ASN A 398 -23.87 -10.85 -2.43
N LYS A 399 -23.42 -11.88 -1.70
CA LYS A 399 -24.28 -12.63 -0.76
C LYS A 399 -23.79 -12.79 0.69
N MET A 400 -22.69 -12.15 1.08
CA MET A 400 -22.26 -12.13 2.50
C MET A 400 -22.99 -11.04 3.30
N PRO A 401 -23.16 -11.21 4.64
CA PRO A 401 -23.69 -10.16 5.51
C PRO A 401 -22.77 -8.92 5.53
N LEU A 402 -23.36 -7.72 5.58
CA LEU A 402 -22.63 -6.43 5.48
C LEU A 402 -21.48 -6.27 6.51
N SER A 403 -21.62 -6.80 7.72
CA SER A 403 -20.59 -6.73 8.76
C SER A 403 -19.37 -7.61 8.45
N THR A 404 -19.62 -8.80 7.90
CA THR A 404 -18.62 -9.79 7.46
C THR A 404 -17.83 -9.29 6.26
N HIS A 405 -18.50 -8.63 5.30
CA HIS A 405 -17.87 -7.98 4.14
C HIS A 405 -16.87 -6.89 4.54
N CYS A 406 -17.22 -6.05 5.51
CA CYS A 406 -16.40 -4.92 5.91
C CYS A 406 -15.07 -5.40 6.52
N VAL A 407 -15.13 -6.42 7.37
CA VAL A 407 -13.94 -7.03 8.01
C VAL A 407 -13.05 -7.72 6.97
N PHE A 408 -13.61 -8.53 6.06
CA PHE A 408 -12.82 -9.22 5.02
C PHE A 408 -12.15 -8.23 4.04
N THR A 409 -12.88 -7.19 3.62
CA THR A 409 -12.34 -6.17 2.72
C THR A 409 -11.27 -5.31 3.41
N PHE A 410 -11.43 -5.01 4.70
CA PHE A 410 -10.43 -4.26 5.48
C PHE A 410 -9.10 -5.03 5.58
N ILE A 411 -9.18 -6.29 5.95
CA ILE A 411 -8.07 -7.20 6.09
C ILE A 411 -7.23 -7.29 4.80
N LEU A 412 -7.89 -7.48 3.65
CA LEU A 412 -7.21 -7.59 2.36
C LEU A 412 -6.39 -6.33 2.00
N LYS A 413 -6.75 -5.15 2.52
CA LYS A 413 -6.05 -3.89 2.25
C LYS A 413 -4.78 -3.74 3.09
N VAL A 414 -4.84 -4.11 4.37
CA VAL A 414 -3.65 -4.13 5.24
C VAL A 414 -2.63 -5.10 4.66
N GLU A 415 -3.09 -6.26 4.21
CA GLU A 415 -2.25 -7.26 3.55
C GLU A 415 -1.66 -6.76 2.24
N ALA A 416 -2.45 -6.16 1.36
CA ALA A 416 -1.95 -5.58 0.11
C ALA A 416 -0.90 -4.49 0.37
N MET A 417 -1.11 -3.64 1.38
CA MET A 417 -0.14 -2.60 1.74
C MET A 417 1.12 -3.20 2.39
N LEU A 418 0.99 -4.29 3.16
CA LEU A 418 2.12 -5.04 3.69
C LEU A 418 2.96 -5.67 2.57
N ASP A 419 2.33 -6.37 1.63
CA ASP A 419 2.99 -6.93 0.45
C ASP A 419 3.71 -5.85 -0.35
N LYS A 420 3.03 -4.72 -0.59
CA LYS A 420 3.61 -3.56 -1.27
C LYS A 420 4.85 -3.05 -0.54
N THR A 421 4.79 -2.98 0.79
CA THR A 421 5.90 -2.51 1.63
C THR A 421 7.09 -3.47 1.59
N ILE A 422 6.83 -4.79 1.68
CA ILE A 422 7.89 -5.81 1.57
C ILE A 422 8.55 -5.74 0.19
N CYS A 423 7.75 -5.65 -0.88
CA CYS A 423 8.25 -5.50 -2.24
C CYS A 423 9.07 -4.22 -2.44
N ALA A 424 8.62 -3.10 -1.87
CA ALA A 424 9.35 -1.84 -1.97
C ALA A 424 10.70 -1.87 -1.24
N LEU A 425 10.82 -2.65 -0.16
CA LEU A 425 12.05 -2.80 0.64
C LEU A 425 13.08 -3.78 0.04
N SER A 426 12.76 -4.47 -1.06
CA SER A 426 13.66 -5.44 -1.67
C SER A 426 14.94 -4.82 -2.25
N THR A 427 15.94 -5.65 -2.53
CA THR A 427 17.14 -5.20 -3.25
C THR A 427 16.82 -4.96 -4.72
N VAL A 428 16.08 -5.88 -5.32
CA VAL A 428 15.61 -5.83 -6.71
C VAL A 428 14.12 -6.15 -6.73
N PHE A 429 13.37 -5.46 -7.57
CA PHE A 429 11.94 -5.72 -7.77
C PHE A 429 11.65 -6.12 -9.22
N ILE A 430 10.97 -7.25 -9.38
CA ILE A 430 10.46 -7.74 -10.65
C ILE A 430 8.94 -7.66 -10.62
N GLY A 431 8.34 -6.97 -11.58
CA GLY A 431 6.89 -6.75 -11.58
C GLY A 431 6.19 -7.20 -12.85
N SER A 432 4.92 -7.57 -12.71
CA SER A 432 4.06 -7.89 -13.86
C SER A 432 3.65 -6.62 -14.62
N SER A 433 3.94 -6.58 -15.93
CA SER A 433 3.66 -5.42 -16.80
C SER A 433 2.15 -5.15 -16.92
N GLY A 434 1.75 -3.89 -16.78
CA GLY A 434 0.36 -3.46 -16.87
C GLY A 434 -0.47 -3.66 -15.60
N SER A 435 0.14 -4.10 -14.50
CA SER A 435 -0.49 -4.07 -13.18
C SER A 435 -0.22 -2.74 -12.47
N THR A 436 -1.28 -2.06 -12.03
CA THR A 436 -1.16 -0.85 -11.20
C THR A 436 -0.36 -1.09 -9.93
N PHE A 437 -0.45 -2.29 -9.34
CA PHE A 437 0.33 -2.65 -8.14
C PHE A 437 1.84 -2.64 -8.40
N THR A 438 2.26 -3.18 -9.55
CA THR A 438 3.66 -3.11 -10.01
C THR A 438 4.12 -1.67 -10.19
N GLU A 439 3.36 -0.86 -10.92
CA GLU A 439 3.72 0.53 -11.22
C GLU A 439 3.91 1.34 -9.93
N ASP A 440 3.01 1.11 -8.99
CA ASP A 440 2.97 1.81 -7.71
C ASP A 440 4.15 1.39 -6.80
N ILE A 441 4.57 0.11 -6.82
CA ILE A 441 5.80 -0.32 -6.14
C ILE A 441 7.05 0.29 -6.79
N LEU A 442 7.16 0.25 -8.12
CA LEU A 442 8.29 0.84 -8.83
C LEU A 442 8.43 2.33 -8.49
N ARG A 443 7.31 3.06 -8.42
CA ARG A 443 7.29 4.45 -7.98
C ARG A 443 7.69 4.61 -6.52
N LEU A 444 7.11 3.84 -5.59
CA LEU A 444 7.51 3.89 -4.17
C LEU A 444 9.00 3.63 -3.98
N ARG A 445 9.59 2.69 -4.73
CA ARG A 445 11.03 2.42 -4.65
C ARG A 445 11.86 3.63 -5.04
N LYS A 446 11.43 4.38 -6.06
CA LYS A 446 12.07 5.64 -6.44
C LYS A 446 11.94 6.68 -5.32
N ASP A 447 10.73 6.85 -4.78
CA ASP A 447 10.42 7.79 -3.70
C ASP A 447 11.22 7.50 -2.43
N TRP A 448 11.40 6.22 -2.11
CA TRP A 448 12.13 5.78 -0.93
C TRP A 448 13.64 5.70 -1.16
N GLY A 449 14.14 6.04 -2.35
CA GLY A 449 15.56 5.92 -2.71
C GLY A 449 16.06 4.48 -2.63
N LEU A 450 15.22 3.53 -3.00
CA LEU A 450 15.47 2.08 -3.02
C LEU A 450 15.49 1.51 -4.44
N ALA A 451 15.19 2.32 -5.44
CA ALA A 451 15.21 1.90 -6.84
C ALA A 451 16.60 1.35 -7.23
N SER A 452 16.59 0.26 -7.99
CA SER A 452 17.78 -0.42 -8.50
C SER A 452 17.78 -0.40 -10.03
N PRO A 453 18.94 -0.34 -10.71
CA PRO A 453 18.99 -0.51 -12.16
C PRO A 453 18.54 -1.91 -12.61
N CYS A 454 18.49 -2.88 -11.68
CA CYS A 454 17.98 -4.22 -11.92
C CYS A 454 16.46 -4.34 -11.70
N ASP A 455 15.78 -3.27 -11.25
CA ASP A 455 14.32 -3.29 -11.21
C ASP A 455 13.76 -3.38 -12.63
N GLU A 456 12.85 -4.32 -12.86
CA GLU A 456 12.35 -4.60 -14.19
C GLU A 456 10.92 -5.15 -14.21
N TYR A 457 10.31 -5.13 -15.39
CA TYR A 457 9.13 -5.94 -15.63
C TYR A 457 9.56 -7.38 -15.93
N LEU A 458 8.74 -8.33 -15.51
CA LEU A 458 8.91 -9.74 -15.85
C LEU A 458 9.06 -9.89 -17.38
N CYS A 459 10.13 -10.56 -17.80
CA CYS A 459 10.47 -10.78 -19.21
C CYS A 459 10.56 -9.50 -20.05
N ARG A 460 11.07 -8.40 -19.47
CA ARG A 460 11.24 -7.12 -20.17
C ARG A 460 11.96 -7.29 -21.52
N GLY A 461 11.30 -6.85 -22.58
CA GLY A 461 11.83 -6.91 -23.95
C GLY A 461 11.48 -8.20 -24.72
N GLU A 462 10.76 -9.12 -24.10
CA GLU A 462 10.31 -10.38 -24.71
C GLU A 462 8.80 -10.44 -24.83
N VAL A 463 8.31 -11.21 -25.81
CA VAL A 463 6.90 -11.53 -25.99
C VAL A 463 6.59 -12.90 -25.38
N PRO A 464 5.36 -13.14 -24.88
CA PRO A 464 4.96 -14.49 -24.49
C PRO A 464 5.17 -15.48 -25.63
N ASN A 465 5.82 -16.61 -25.35
CA ASN A 465 6.11 -17.65 -26.33
C ASN A 465 4.89 -18.55 -26.61
N PHE A 466 3.81 -18.37 -25.86
CA PHE A 466 2.51 -18.97 -26.10
C PHE A 466 1.42 -18.00 -25.66
N ILE A 467 0.43 -17.81 -26.52
CA ILE A 467 -0.77 -17.01 -26.26
C ILE A 467 -1.95 -17.91 -26.64
N ALA A 468 -2.86 -18.12 -25.70
CA ALA A 468 -4.09 -18.85 -25.98
C ALA A 468 -4.99 -18.02 -26.92
N ASP A 469 -5.71 -18.69 -27.82
CA ASP A 469 -6.71 -18.05 -28.67
C ASP A 469 -7.79 -17.36 -27.82
N ASP A 470 -8.41 -16.32 -28.40
CA ASP A 470 -9.51 -15.61 -27.75
C ASP A 470 -10.75 -16.52 -27.66
N GLU A 471 -11.38 -16.59 -26.48
CA GLU A 471 -12.70 -17.23 -26.27
C GLU A 471 -13.85 -16.45 -26.93
#